data_AF-A0A0R1E4G9-F1
#
_entry.id   AF-A0A0R1E4G9-F1
#
_cell.length_a   1.000
_cell.length_b   1.000
_cell.length_c   1.000
_cell.angle_alpha   90.00
_cell.angle_beta   90.00
_cell.angle_gamma   90.00
#
_symmetry.space_group_name_H-M   'P 1'
#
loop_
_entity.id
_entity.type
_entity.pdbx_description
1 polymer ?
#
loop_
_entity_poly.entity_id
_entity_poly.type
_entity_poly.pdbx_seq_one_letter_code
_entity_poly.pdbx_strand_id
1 'polypeptide(L)'
;MLKPNFKEKDLGKVVLYTTSMGIIRDTYTKCANVKQILRTLLVKFEERDVFMSVEYQAEMRQRMQSGQVRVPQLYVEGQHIGDAETVERLNESGELRQLLKPYKSMASTYTCQTCGGYRLLPCPSCNGSKKSVHRNHFTAEFVALKCMNCDEVGLVKCHNC
;
A
#
# COMPACT_ATOMS: atom_id res chain seq x y z
N MET A 1 18.99 -13.04 -10.10
CA MET A 1 17.97 -12.05 -9.69
C MET A 1 18.45 -11.37 -8.43
N LEU A 2 18.66 -10.04 -8.45
CA LEU A 2 19.07 -9.28 -7.27
C LEU A 2 17.94 -9.33 -6.23
N LYS A 3 18.24 -9.76 -4.99
CA LYS A 3 17.28 -9.65 -3.90
C LYS A 3 17.03 -8.16 -3.65
N PRO A 4 15.77 -7.67 -3.69
CA PRO A 4 15.47 -6.28 -3.41
C PRO A 4 15.89 -5.93 -1.98
N ASN A 5 16.65 -4.85 -1.84
CA ASN A 5 17.09 -4.34 -0.54
C ASN A 5 15.97 -3.53 0.10
N PHE A 6 15.10 -4.20 0.86
CA PHE A 6 13.96 -3.54 1.52
C PHE A 6 14.38 -2.49 2.54
N LYS A 7 15.57 -2.61 3.16
CA LYS A 7 16.11 -1.59 4.07
C LYS A 7 16.34 -0.26 3.35
N GLU A 8 16.93 -0.32 2.16
CA GLU A 8 17.16 0.87 1.34
C GLU A 8 15.85 1.44 0.79
N LYS A 9 14.94 0.59 0.31
CA LYS A 9 13.63 1.00 -0.23
C LYS A 9 12.76 1.73 0.81
N ASP A 10 12.81 1.26 2.05
CA ASP A 10 11.97 1.74 3.15
C ASP A 10 12.72 2.67 4.12
N LEU A 11 13.95 3.08 3.80
CA LEU A 11 14.76 3.96 4.66
C LEU A 11 13.97 5.22 5.07
N GLY A 12 13.93 5.52 6.37
CA GLY A 12 13.16 6.62 6.93
C GLY A 12 11.64 6.48 6.87
N LYS A 13 11.10 5.28 6.55
CA LYS A 13 9.65 5.06 6.39
C LYS A 13 9.11 4.06 7.40
N VAL A 14 7.90 4.35 7.86
CA VAL A 14 6.98 3.37 8.45
C VAL A 14 6.06 2.89 7.34
N VAL A 15 5.98 1.59 7.14
CA VAL A 15 5.19 0.98 6.05
C VAL A 15 4.19 0.01 6.64
N LEU A 16 2.92 0.19 6.32
CA LEU A 16 1.84 -0.72 6.68
C LEU A 16 1.30 -1.41 5.43
N TYR A 17 1.50 -2.72 5.35
CA TYR A 17 0.74 -3.55 4.43
C TYR A 17 -0.67 -3.75 4.98
N THR A 18 -1.67 -3.40 4.18
CA THR A 18 -3.08 -3.39 4.58
C THR A 18 -3.96 -3.85 3.42
N THR A 19 -5.27 -3.91 3.63
CA THR A 19 -6.26 -4.13 2.58
C THR A 19 -7.42 -3.15 2.73
N SER A 20 -7.92 -2.64 1.62
CA SER A 20 -9.23 -1.96 1.56
C SER A 20 -10.39 -2.93 1.32
N MET A 21 -10.10 -4.20 0.99
CA MET A 21 -11.14 -5.22 0.78
C MET A 21 -11.82 -5.60 2.09
N GLY A 22 -13.13 -5.33 2.17
CA GLY A 22 -13.95 -5.56 3.37
C GLY A 22 -14.67 -6.91 3.44
N ILE A 23 -14.50 -7.79 2.45
CA ILE A 23 -15.21 -9.10 2.40
C ILE A 23 -14.88 -9.95 3.63
N ILE A 24 -13.60 -10.01 4.03
CA ILE A 24 -13.17 -10.71 5.24
C ILE A 24 -13.17 -9.72 6.39
N ARG A 25 -14.30 -9.64 7.11
CA ARG A 25 -14.55 -8.61 8.14
C ARG A 25 -13.48 -8.58 9.24
N ASP A 26 -13.06 -9.73 9.74
CA ASP A 26 -12.02 -9.81 10.79
C ASP A 26 -10.69 -9.18 10.31
N THR A 27 -10.25 -9.51 9.10
CA THR A 27 -9.04 -8.94 8.49
C THR A 27 -9.18 -7.43 8.29
N TYR A 28 -10.34 -6.98 7.82
CA TYR A 28 -10.62 -5.56 7.63
C TYR A 28 -10.56 -4.80 8.96
N THR A 29 -11.18 -5.32 10.01
CA THR A 29 -11.17 -4.72 11.35
C THR A 29 -9.75 -4.63 11.90
N LYS A 30 -8.97 -5.72 11.83
CA LYS A 30 -7.55 -5.72 12.24
C LYS A 30 -6.74 -4.66 11.49
N CYS A 31 -6.92 -4.55 10.18
CA CYS A 31 -6.29 -3.52 9.37
C CYS A 31 -6.70 -2.10 9.78
N ALA A 32 -7.99 -1.87 10.03
CA ALA A 32 -8.52 -0.59 10.48
C ALA A 32 -7.95 -0.20 11.86
N ASN A 33 -7.88 -1.15 12.80
CA ASN A 33 -7.33 -0.93 14.13
C ASN A 33 -5.86 -0.51 14.09
N VAL A 34 -5.01 -1.22 13.36
CA VAL A 34 -3.59 -0.85 13.22
C VAL A 34 -3.44 0.54 12.59
N LYS A 35 -4.24 0.86 11.57
CA LYS A 35 -4.27 2.22 10.98
C LYS A 35 -4.66 3.27 12.02
N GLN A 36 -5.67 2.98 12.85
CA GLN A 36 -6.13 3.89 13.89
C GLN A 36 -5.07 4.11 14.98
N ILE A 37 -4.35 3.06 15.39
CA ILE A 37 -3.24 3.16 16.34
C ILE A 37 -2.16 4.09 15.79
N LEU A 38 -1.69 3.87 14.55
CA LEU A 38 -0.65 4.70 13.94
C LEU A 38 -1.07 6.17 13.80
N ARG A 39 -2.32 6.42 13.40
CA ARG A 39 -2.89 7.79 13.31
C ARG A 39 -2.98 8.45 14.68
N THR A 40 -3.41 7.72 15.71
CA THR A 40 -3.51 8.22 17.09
C THR A 40 -2.12 8.55 17.66
N LEU A 41 -1.09 7.80 17.25
CA LEU A 41 0.31 8.10 17.59
C LEU A 41 0.91 9.25 16.74
N LEU A 42 0.14 9.80 15.78
CA LEU A 42 0.53 10.85 14.85
C LEU A 42 1.74 10.46 14.00
N VAL A 43 1.84 9.18 13.64
CA VAL A 43 2.95 8.65 12.85
C VAL A 43 2.66 8.83 11.36
N LYS A 44 3.63 9.34 10.61
CA LYS A 44 3.56 9.30 9.14
C LYS A 44 3.92 7.89 8.67
N PHE A 45 3.01 7.23 7.97
CA PHE A 45 3.25 5.90 7.40
C PHE A 45 2.80 5.82 5.93
N GLU A 46 3.36 4.86 5.20
CA GLU A 46 2.98 4.48 3.85
C GLU A 46 1.99 3.30 3.91
N GLU A 47 0.80 3.47 3.35
CA GLU A 47 -0.16 2.37 3.18
C GLU A 47 0.16 1.64 1.87
N ARG A 48 0.47 0.34 1.97
CA ARG A 48 0.64 -0.56 0.83
C ARG A 48 -0.55 -1.50 0.77
N ASP A 49 -1.57 -1.11 0.02
CA ASP A 49 -2.81 -1.86 -0.11
C ASP A 49 -2.62 -3.05 -1.07
N VAL A 50 -2.62 -4.25 -0.50
CA VAL A 50 -2.41 -5.50 -1.25
C VAL A 50 -3.61 -5.89 -2.11
N PHE A 51 -4.80 -5.34 -1.84
CA PHE A 51 -5.94 -5.52 -2.73
C PHE A 51 -5.81 -4.68 -4.01
N MET A 52 -5.27 -3.46 -3.87
CA MET A 52 -5.20 -2.50 -4.97
C MET A 52 -3.96 -2.67 -5.87
N SER A 53 -2.89 -3.34 -5.42
CA SER A 53 -1.65 -3.52 -6.18
C SER A 53 -1.12 -4.95 -6.13
N VAL A 54 -0.93 -5.54 -7.31
CA VAL A 54 -0.32 -6.87 -7.50
C VAL A 54 1.17 -6.86 -7.13
N GLU A 55 1.84 -5.72 -7.31
CA GLU A 55 3.23 -5.52 -6.92
C GLU A 55 3.39 -5.57 -5.41
N TYR A 56 2.47 -4.95 -4.65
CA TYR A 56 2.46 -5.05 -3.20
C TYR A 56 2.14 -6.47 -2.72
N GLN A 57 1.29 -7.23 -3.41
CA GLN A 57 1.12 -8.66 -3.10
C GLN A 57 2.41 -9.45 -3.30
N ALA A 58 3.09 -9.26 -4.44
CA ALA A 58 4.33 -9.94 -4.75
C ALA A 58 5.46 -9.59 -3.76
N GLU A 59 5.61 -8.31 -3.45
CA GLU A 59 6.55 -7.82 -2.44
C GLU A 59 6.26 -8.44 -1.07
N MET A 60 4.98 -8.52 -0.69
CA MET A 60 4.58 -9.07 0.61
C MET A 60 4.91 -10.57 0.72
N ARG A 61 4.61 -11.36 -0.32
CA ARG A 61 4.99 -12.78 -0.39
C ARG A 61 6.49 -12.97 -0.27
N GLN A 62 7.27 -12.10 -0.91
CA GLN A 62 8.73 -12.13 -0.85
C GLN A 62 9.26 -11.79 0.54
N ARG A 63 8.76 -10.73 1.18
CA ARG A 63 9.17 -10.32 2.54
C ARG A 63 8.88 -11.39 3.58
N MET A 64 7.72 -12.04 3.46
CA MET A 64 7.26 -13.04 4.42
C MET A 64 7.78 -14.46 4.10
N GLN A 65 8.43 -14.64 2.96
CA GLN A 65 8.87 -15.95 2.47
C GLN A 65 7.71 -16.97 2.46
N SER A 66 6.51 -16.50 2.12
CA SER A 66 5.27 -17.27 2.18
C SER A 66 4.42 -17.00 0.93
N GLY A 67 3.76 -18.05 0.43
CA GLY A 67 2.78 -17.90 -0.66
C GLY A 67 1.51 -17.17 -0.23
N GLN A 68 1.24 -17.09 1.08
CA GLN A 68 0.07 -16.44 1.64
C GLN A 68 0.34 -14.97 1.94
N VAL A 69 -0.56 -14.09 1.49
CA VAL A 69 -0.56 -12.67 1.86
C VAL A 69 -1.38 -12.51 3.14
N ARG A 70 -0.72 -12.11 4.23
CA ARG A 70 -1.37 -11.83 5.52
C ARG A 70 -1.25 -10.34 5.82
N VAL A 71 -2.36 -9.72 6.20
CA VAL A 71 -2.44 -8.30 6.57
C VAL A 71 -3.28 -8.15 7.85
N PRO A 72 -3.03 -7.12 8.67
CA PRO A 72 -2.00 -6.08 8.50
C PRO A 72 -0.59 -6.57 8.86
N GLN A 73 0.44 -5.95 8.26
CA GLN A 73 1.84 -6.18 8.63
C GLN A 73 2.61 -4.85 8.63
N LEU A 74 3.23 -4.53 9.76
CA LEU A 74 3.95 -3.28 9.99
C LEU A 74 5.46 -3.47 9.82
N TYR A 75 6.08 -2.53 9.12
CA TYR A 75 7.52 -2.42 8.94
C TYR A 75 8.01 -1.02 9.29
N VAL A 76 9.24 -0.94 9.81
CA VAL A 76 9.96 0.31 10.08
C VAL A 76 11.35 0.18 9.46
N GLU A 77 11.68 1.05 8.49
CA GLU A 77 12.97 1.02 7.78
C GLU A 77 13.31 -0.35 7.17
N GLY A 78 12.29 -1.03 6.67
CA GLY A 78 12.40 -2.36 6.06
C GLY A 78 12.48 -3.50 7.08
N GLN A 79 12.56 -3.21 8.39
CA GLN A 79 12.49 -4.21 9.44
C GLN A 79 11.04 -4.56 9.79
N HIS A 80 10.75 -5.85 9.88
CA HIS A 80 9.43 -6.35 10.25
C HIS A 80 9.18 -6.13 11.75
N ILE A 81 8.08 -5.44 12.07
CA ILE A 81 7.65 -5.20 13.46
C ILE A 81 6.63 -6.24 13.89
N GLY A 82 5.65 -6.55 13.04
CA GLY A 82 4.68 -7.60 13.32
C GLY A 82 3.31 -7.36 12.70
N ASP A 83 2.39 -8.25 13.08
CA ASP A 83 0.98 -8.25 12.70
C ASP A 83 0.10 -7.43 13.66
N ALA A 84 -1.23 -7.55 13.53
CA ALA A 84 -2.17 -6.81 14.36
C ALA A 84 -1.95 -7.04 15.87
N GLU A 85 -1.86 -8.31 16.30
CA GLU A 85 -1.70 -8.67 17.71
C GLU A 85 -0.37 -8.13 18.26
N THR A 86 0.72 -8.27 17.49
CA THR A 86 2.02 -7.75 17.88
C THR A 86 1.99 -6.23 18.04
N VAL A 87 1.37 -5.51 17.10
CA VAL A 87 1.25 -4.05 17.13
C VAL A 87 0.38 -3.58 18.30
N GLU A 88 -0.75 -4.26 18.56
CA GLU A 88 -1.64 -3.96 19.69
C GLU A 88 -0.91 -4.12 21.03
N ARG A 89 -0.23 -5.25 21.24
CA ARG A 89 0.57 -5.50 22.44
C ARG A 89 1.66 -4.45 22.66
N LEU A 90 2.40 -4.07 21.61
CA LEU A 90 3.42 -3.02 21.69
C LEU A 90 2.82 -1.64 21.96
N ASN A 91 1.60 -1.38 21.48
CA ASN A 91 0.89 -0.14 21.74
C ASN A 91 0.45 -0.06 23.21
N GLU A 92 -0.07 -1.15 23.77
CA GLU A 92 -0.49 -1.26 25.17
C GLU A 92 0.70 -1.12 26.14
N SER A 93 1.85 -1.71 25.83
CA SER A 93 3.06 -1.55 26.64
C SER A 93 3.72 -0.17 26.50
N GLY A 94 3.33 0.61 25.49
CA GLY A 94 3.92 1.91 25.16
C GLY A 94 5.24 1.81 24.38
N GLU A 95 5.78 0.62 24.14
CA GLU A 95 7.00 0.40 23.35
C GLU A 95 6.85 0.90 21.91
N LEU A 96 5.67 0.71 21.31
CA LEU A 96 5.38 1.19 19.96
C LEU A 96 5.53 2.70 19.85
N ARG A 97 5.11 3.45 20.88
CA ARG A 97 5.24 4.91 20.93
C ARG A 97 6.69 5.35 20.98
N GLN A 98 7.54 4.61 21.69
CA GLN A 98 8.97 4.89 21.77
C GLN A 98 9.65 4.59 20.43
N LEU A 99 9.37 3.41 19.87
CA LEU A 99 9.89 2.97 18.57
C LEU A 99 9.55 3.97 17.46
N LEU A 100 8.31 4.46 17.43
CA LEU A 100 7.82 5.32 16.34
C LEU A 100 8.01 6.82 16.59
N LYS A 101 8.63 7.23 17.70
CA LYS A 101 8.87 8.63 18.04
C LYS A 101 9.56 9.44 16.92
N PRO A 102 10.57 8.91 16.19
CA PRO A 102 11.23 9.65 15.11
C PRO A 102 10.32 9.94 13.89
N TYR A 103 9.21 9.21 13.75
CA TYR A 103 8.32 9.26 12.58
C TYR A 103 7.04 10.06 12.83
N LYS A 104 6.96 10.75 13.97
CA LYS A 104 5.82 11.61 14.28
C LYS A 104 5.75 12.78 13.32
N SER A 105 4.56 13.04 12.80
CA SER A 105 4.28 14.16 11.91
C SER A 105 2.82 14.58 12.06
N MET A 106 2.59 15.86 12.37
CA MET A 106 1.23 16.42 12.43
C MET A 106 0.51 16.35 11.07
N ALA A 107 1.26 16.27 9.97
CA ALA A 107 0.72 16.09 8.63
C ALA A 107 0.07 14.71 8.42
N SER A 108 0.31 13.73 9.29
CA SER A 108 -0.27 12.37 9.20
C SER A 108 -1.79 12.31 9.44
N THR A 109 -2.38 13.40 9.95
CA THR A 109 -3.81 13.49 10.25
C THR A 109 -4.67 13.79 9.01
N TYR A 110 -4.06 14.19 7.89
CA TYR A 110 -4.79 14.62 6.71
C TYR A 110 -4.95 13.49 5.69
N THR A 111 -6.19 13.11 5.43
CA THR A 111 -6.53 12.30 4.25
C THR A 111 -6.33 13.15 3.00
N CYS A 112 -5.62 12.61 2.01
CA CYS A 112 -5.40 13.28 0.73
C CYS A 112 -6.75 13.62 0.07
N GLN A 113 -6.99 14.89 -0.24
CA GLN A 113 -8.24 15.34 -0.88
C GLN A 113 -8.36 14.88 -2.34
N THR A 114 -7.26 14.46 -2.96
CA THR A 114 -7.25 13.99 -4.36
C THR A 114 -7.56 12.50 -4.47
N CYS A 115 -6.88 11.67 -3.67
CA CYS A 115 -7.05 10.21 -3.75
C CYS A 115 -7.86 9.62 -2.60
N GLY A 116 -8.38 10.42 -1.66
CA GLY A 116 -9.12 9.91 -0.49
C GLY A 116 -8.31 8.99 0.42
N GLY A 117 -6.98 8.99 0.31
CA GLY A 117 -6.09 8.09 1.07
C GLY A 117 -5.72 6.78 0.35
N TYR A 118 -6.27 6.51 -0.84
CA TYR A 118 -6.00 5.27 -1.59
C TYR A 118 -4.63 5.25 -2.29
N ARG A 119 -3.94 6.40 -2.41
CA ARG A 119 -2.62 6.61 -3.06
C ARG A 119 -2.52 6.22 -4.53
N LEU A 120 -3.56 5.63 -5.09
CA LEU A 120 -3.72 5.29 -6.49
C LEU A 120 -4.93 6.04 -7.04
N LEU A 121 -4.85 6.43 -8.30
CA LEU A 121 -5.91 7.10 -9.05
C LEU A 121 -6.15 6.34 -10.35
N PRO A 122 -7.37 6.36 -10.91
CA PRO A 122 -7.60 5.93 -12.27
C PRO A 122 -6.65 6.65 -13.24
N CYS A 123 -6.07 5.91 -14.19
CA CYS A 123 -5.18 6.48 -15.18
C CYS A 123 -5.89 7.56 -15.99
N PRO A 124 -5.38 8.80 -16.06
CA PRO A 124 -6.03 9.88 -16.80
C PRO A 124 -6.02 9.66 -18.32
N SER A 125 -5.13 8.81 -18.84
CA SER A 125 -5.04 8.52 -20.28
C SER A 125 -6.05 7.49 -20.77
N CYS A 126 -6.45 6.53 -19.92
CA CYS A 126 -7.40 5.47 -20.28
C CYS A 126 -8.63 5.39 -19.38
N ASN A 127 -8.75 6.29 -18.40
CA ASN A 127 -9.79 6.33 -17.37
C ASN A 127 -9.96 4.99 -16.64
N GLY A 128 -8.84 4.29 -16.36
CA GLY A 128 -8.86 2.96 -15.73
C GLY A 128 -9.17 1.78 -16.65
N SER A 129 -9.56 2.01 -17.91
CA SER A 129 -9.97 0.92 -18.82
C SER A 129 -8.81 0.06 -19.34
N LYS A 130 -7.56 0.49 -19.15
CA LYS A 130 -6.34 -0.07 -19.74
C LYS A 130 -6.33 -0.09 -21.28
N LYS A 131 -7.32 0.51 -21.95
CA LYS A 131 -7.39 0.65 -23.42
C LYS A 131 -6.78 1.97 -23.85
N SER A 132 -5.90 1.93 -24.84
CA SER A 132 -5.32 3.14 -25.43
C SER A 132 -6.28 3.75 -26.45
N VAL A 133 -6.11 5.06 -26.70
CA VAL A 133 -6.88 5.79 -27.72
C VAL A 133 -6.39 5.49 -29.14
N HIS A 134 -5.19 4.89 -29.28
CA HIS A 134 -4.56 4.57 -30.56
C HIS A 134 -5.04 3.23 -31.10
N ARG A 135 -5.36 3.23 -32.39
CA ARG A 135 -5.93 2.09 -33.14
C ARG A 135 -4.83 1.41 -33.94
N ASN A 136 -4.82 0.09 -33.98
CA ASN A 136 -4.04 -0.64 -34.97
C ASN A 136 -4.84 -0.72 -36.29
N HIS A 137 -4.25 -0.26 -37.40
CA HIS A 137 -4.86 -0.36 -38.73
C HIS A 137 -4.51 -1.68 -39.45
N PHE A 138 -3.91 -2.64 -38.75
CA PHE A 138 -3.32 -3.84 -39.34
C PHE A 138 -4.24 -5.07 -39.37
N THR A 139 -5.37 -5.06 -38.64
CA THR A 139 -6.32 -6.18 -38.58
C THR A 139 -7.75 -5.68 -38.75
N ALA A 140 -8.61 -6.47 -39.41
CA ALA A 140 -10.03 -6.17 -39.59
C ALA A 140 -10.85 -6.18 -38.27
N GLU A 141 -10.25 -6.69 -37.19
CA GLU A 141 -10.83 -6.73 -35.85
C GLU A 141 -10.38 -5.53 -35.00
N PHE A 142 -11.34 -4.92 -34.31
CA PHE A 142 -11.18 -3.75 -33.45
C PHE A 142 -10.37 -4.10 -32.19
N VAL A 143 -9.03 -3.98 -32.22
CA VAL A 143 -8.19 -4.21 -31.03
C VAL A 143 -7.58 -2.90 -30.54
N ALA A 144 -8.16 -2.32 -29.50
CA ALA A 144 -7.53 -1.18 -28.81
C ALA A 144 -6.20 -1.65 -28.18
N LEU A 145 -5.08 -0.98 -28.49
CA LEU A 145 -3.79 -1.29 -27.89
C LEU A 145 -3.84 -1.07 -26.37
N LYS A 146 -3.00 -1.77 -25.59
CA LYS A 146 -2.94 -1.57 -24.13
C LYS A 146 -2.33 -0.20 -23.79
N CYS A 147 -2.93 0.50 -22.82
CA CYS A 147 -2.40 1.75 -22.29
C CYS A 147 -1.06 1.51 -21.58
N MET A 148 -0.01 2.24 -21.97
CA MET A 148 1.33 2.14 -21.37
C MET A 148 1.58 3.13 -20.22
N ASN A 149 0.62 4.01 -19.92
CA ASN A 149 0.74 5.06 -18.90
C ASN A 149 0.29 4.62 -17.49
N CYS A 150 -0.08 3.35 -17.32
CA CYS A 150 -0.65 2.83 -16.07
C CYS A 150 -0.23 1.39 -15.82
N ASP A 151 -0.48 0.92 -14.60
CA ASP A 151 -0.25 -0.47 -14.21
C ASP A 151 -1.22 -1.45 -14.90
N GLU A 152 -1.15 -2.73 -14.53
CA GLU A 152 -1.92 -3.81 -15.12
C GLU A 152 -3.45 -3.64 -14.99
N VAL A 153 -3.90 -2.86 -14.01
CA VAL A 153 -5.33 -2.63 -13.70
C VAL A 153 -5.78 -1.20 -14.00
N GLY A 154 -4.95 -0.41 -14.69
CA GLY A 154 -5.35 0.92 -15.16
C GLY A 154 -5.20 2.02 -14.10
N LEU A 155 -4.40 1.82 -13.06
CA LEU A 155 -4.14 2.80 -12.01
C LEU A 155 -2.77 3.47 -12.18
N VAL A 156 -2.66 4.67 -11.59
CA VAL A 156 -1.42 5.44 -11.47
C VAL A 156 -1.26 5.93 -10.03
N LYS A 157 -0.03 6.23 -9.62
CA LYS A 157 0.22 6.83 -8.30
C LYS A 157 -0.42 8.22 -8.21
N CYS A 158 -0.98 8.54 -7.05
CA CYS A 158 -1.45 9.88 -6.76
C CYS A 158 -0.26 10.85 -6.75
N HIS A 159 -0.38 11.96 -7.48
CA HIS A 159 0.66 12.98 -7.57
C HIS A 159 0.82 13.80 -6.27
N ASN A 160 -0.15 13.70 -5.36
CA ASN A 160 -0.16 14.40 -4.07
C ASN A 160 0.21 13.49 -2.88
N CYS A 161 0.72 12.27 -3.10
CA CYS A 161 1.03 11.29 -2.05
C CYS A 161 2.35 10.54 -2.27
#